data_AF-A0A954TU58-F1
#
_entry.id   AF-A0A954TU58-F1
#
_cell.length_a   1.000
_cell.length_b   1.000
_cell.length_c   1.000
_cell.angle_alpha   90.00
_cell.angle_beta   90.00
_cell.angle_gamma   90.00
#
_symmetry.space_group_name_H-M   'P 1'
#
loop_
_entity.id
_entity.type
_entity.pdbx_description
1 polymer ?
#
loop_
_entity_poly.entity_id
_entity_poly.type
_entity_poly.pdbx_seq_one_letter_code
_entity_poly.pdbx_strand_id
1 'polypeptide(L)'
;MRSFWWIAALVWISFSAASAGAYDLTTIDRKVLREPAYDATPKFCLLVFGPEAQTRVWLVLDGDSLYVDRNGNGDLTEDGERVASKNTEDGDADTDNLLFEVGDIRAGNLTHKNLYVGVRRIAHLADQFEQIKELLMVNPQARGYSLGVDVEMSGWKGAGIDGRIEQTATVGDANGLLMFADQPEDAPIVHFGGPWQVALFSPQNLTVGRSGDVVLGVGTPGLGAGTTAYVGYQGVVPGNVFPTLEITFPPARVGGTPVTEHYELKERC
;
A
#
# COMPACT_ATOMS: atom_id res chain seq x y z
N MET A 1 18.38 33.65 -62.64
CA MET A 1 17.17 32.82 -62.47
C MET A 1 17.45 31.78 -61.38
N ARG A 2 16.63 31.84 -60.32
CA ARG A 2 16.30 30.80 -59.30
C ARG A 2 17.41 30.32 -58.34
N SER A 3 17.45 31.01 -57.21
CA SER A 3 17.92 30.54 -55.90
C SER A 3 17.09 29.33 -55.43
N PHE A 4 17.75 28.28 -54.91
CA PHE A 4 17.10 27.22 -54.13
C PHE A 4 17.66 27.25 -52.71
N TRP A 5 16.87 27.79 -51.79
CA TRP A 5 17.08 27.72 -50.35
C TRP A 5 16.37 26.45 -49.84
N TRP A 6 17.12 25.50 -49.30
CA TRP A 6 16.56 24.37 -48.55
C TRP A 6 16.43 24.79 -47.09
N ILE A 7 15.20 25.08 -46.64
CA ILE A 7 14.89 25.20 -45.21
C ILE A 7 14.64 23.78 -44.71
N ALA A 8 15.58 23.25 -43.91
CA ALA A 8 15.35 22.05 -43.14
C ALA A 8 14.36 22.37 -42.00
N ALA A 9 13.15 21.80 -42.07
CA ALA A 9 12.18 21.87 -40.99
C ALA A 9 12.59 20.91 -39.87
N LEU A 10 13.13 21.45 -38.78
CA LEU A 10 13.31 20.76 -37.51
C LEU A 10 11.93 20.57 -36.87
N VAL A 11 11.37 19.36 -36.99
CA VAL A 11 10.18 18.95 -36.25
C VAL A 11 10.62 18.63 -34.81
N TRP A 12 10.38 19.57 -33.90
CA TRP A 12 10.42 19.31 -32.46
C TRP A 12 9.21 18.47 -32.07
N ILE A 13 9.40 17.17 -31.87
CA ILE A 13 8.41 16.31 -31.22
C ILE A 13 8.55 16.57 -29.72
N SER A 14 7.73 17.49 -29.22
CA SER A 14 7.51 17.67 -27.79
C SER A 14 6.78 16.42 -27.27
N PHE A 15 7.51 15.44 -26.74
CA PHE A 15 6.91 14.42 -25.88
C PHE A 15 6.51 15.12 -24.58
N SER A 16 5.29 15.65 -24.53
CA SER A 16 4.65 15.98 -23.26
C SER A 16 4.45 14.67 -22.53
N ALA A 17 5.35 14.34 -21.60
CA ALA A 17 5.06 13.37 -20.56
C ALA A 17 3.86 13.93 -19.79
N ALA A 18 2.66 13.48 -20.14
CA ALA A 18 1.51 13.70 -19.29
C ALA A 18 1.88 13.07 -17.95
N SER A 19 2.03 13.88 -16.90
CA SER A 19 1.94 13.35 -15.54
C SER A 19 0.59 12.66 -15.48
N ALA A 20 0.58 11.32 -15.54
CA ALA A 20 -0.60 10.56 -15.22
C ALA A 20 -0.92 10.92 -13.77
N GLY A 21 -1.94 11.78 -13.59
CA GLY A 21 -2.45 12.11 -12.27
C GLY A 21 -2.85 10.83 -11.56
N ALA A 22 -2.73 10.82 -10.22
CA ALA A 22 -3.26 9.72 -9.44
C ALA A 22 -4.74 9.48 -9.80
N TYR A 23 -5.07 8.23 -10.11
CA TYR A 23 -6.44 7.84 -10.41
C TYR A 23 -7.31 8.08 -9.17
N ASP A 24 -8.51 8.64 -9.35
CA ASP A 24 -9.43 8.88 -8.24
C ASP A 24 -10.09 7.56 -7.79
N LEU A 25 -9.48 6.92 -6.79
CA LEU A 25 -9.92 5.65 -6.23
C LEU A 25 -11.33 5.72 -5.61
N THR A 26 -11.83 6.91 -5.24
CA THR A 26 -13.18 7.07 -4.67
C THR A 26 -14.29 6.78 -5.68
N THR A 27 -13.96 6.81 -6.98
CA THR A 27 -14.90 6.53 -8.08
C THR A 27 -15.02 5.04 -8.41
N ILE A 28 -14.20 4.18 -7.79
CA ILE A 28 -14.20 2.75 -8.03
C ILE A 28 -15.43 2.12 -7.38
N ASP A 29 -16.31 1.54 -8.21
CA ASP A 29 -17.41 0.71 -7.73
C ASP A 29 -16.87 -0.54 -7.04
N ARG A 30 -17.28 -0.71 -5.78
CA ARG A 30 -16.81 -1.73 -4.84
C ARG A 30 -17.90 -2.78 -4.63
N LYS A 31 -18.31 -3.41 -5.73
CA LYS A 31 -19.29 -4.50 -5.74
C LYS A 31 -18.63 -5.84 -6.02
N VAL A 32 -18.91 -6.85 -5.20
CA VAL A 32 -18.62 -8.25 -5.50
C VAL A 32 -19.78 -8.80 -6.35
N LEU A 33 -19.48 -9.47 -7.46
CA LEU A 33 -20.53 -9.96 -8.36
C LEU A 33 -21.17 -11.24 -7.85
N ARG A 34 -20.36 -12.14 -7.29
CA ARG A 34 -20.83 -13.40 -6.72
C ARG A 34 -19.99 -13.80 -5.53
N GLU A 35 -20.66 -14.11 -4.44
CA GLU A 35 -20.02 -14.44 -3.16
C GLU A 35 -20.26 -15.91 -2.82
N PRO A 36 -19.29 -16.60 -2.20
CA PRO A 36 -19.49 -17.92 -1.64
C PRO A 36 -20.39 -17.85 -0.40
N ALA A 37 -20.84 -19.01 0.07
CA ALA A 37 -21.44 -19.10 1.40
C ALA A 37 -20.33 -19.03 2.44
N TYR A 38 -20.20 -17.90 3.12
CA TYR A 38 -19.20 -17.70 4.18
C TYR A 38 -19.56 -18.48 5.45
N ASP A 39 -18.53 -18.96 6.14
CA ASP A 39 -18.66 -19.67 7.42
C ASP A 39 -18.69 -18.71 8.63
N ALA A 40 -18.06 -17.54 8.50
CA ALA A 40 -17.95 -16.48 9.49
C ALA A 40 -18.41 -15.13 8.91
N THR A 41 -18.30 -14.06 9.69
CA THR A 41 -18.54 -12.70 9.18
C THR A 41 -17.41 -12.29 8.24
N PRO A 42 -17.68 -12.07 6.94
CA PRO A 42 -16.64 -11.75 5.96
C PRO A 42 -16.04 -10.37 6.20
N LYS A 43 -14.75 -10.21 5.87
CA LYS A 43 -14.04 -8.93 5.88
C LYS A 43 -13.43 -8.64 4.51
N PHE A 44 -13.74 -7.48 3.94
CA PHE A 44 -13.46 -7.13 2.54
C PHE A 44 -12.30 -6.15 2.40
N CYS A 45 -11.46 -6.37 1.38
CA CYS A 45 -10.49 -5.42 0.86
C CYS A 45 -10.42 -5.55 -0.66
N LEU A 46 -10.21 -4.43 -1.35
CA LEU A 46 -10.00 -4.40 -2.78
C LEU A 46 -8.54 -4.08 -3.10
N LEU A 47 -7.91 -4.90 -3.91
CA LEU A 47 -6.64 -4.56 -4.54
C LEU A 47 -6.92 -3.95 -5.91
N VAL A 48 -6.15 -2.92 -6.27
CA VAL A 48 -6.13 -2.41 -7.64
C VAL A 48 -4.71 -2.33 -8.18
N PHE A 49 -4.55 -2.62 -9.47
CA PHE A 49 -3.22 -2.72 -10.09
C PHE A 49 -3.01 -1.73 -11.24
N GLY A 50 -1.77 -1.23 -11.32
CA GLY A 50 -1.27 -0.38 -12.40
C GLY A 50 -1.62 1.10 -12.25
N PRO A 51 -1.05 1.99 -13.08
CA PRO A 51 -1.17 3.45 -12.91
C PRO A 51 -2.62 3.96 -12.92
N GLU A 52 -3.51 3.25 -13.61
CA GLU A 52 -4.93 3.61 -13.79
C GLU A 52 -5.89 2.76 -12.95
N ALA A 53 -5.38 1.91 -12.03
CA ALA A 53 -6.20 1.09 -11.13
C ALA A 53 -7.28 0.23 -11.84
N GLN A 54 -6.99 -0.24 -13.07
CA GLN A 54 -8.00 -0.88 -13.92
C GLN A 54 -8.32 -2.31 -13.50
N THR A 55 -7.30 -3.09 -13.13
CA THR A 55 -7.52 -4.45 -12.62
C THR A 55 -7.90 -4.35 -11.16
N ARG A 56 -8.97 -5.04 -10.78
CA ARG A 56 -9.52 -5.10 -9.43
C ARG A 56 -9.47 -6.54 -8.96
N VAL A 57 -8.99 -6.79 -7.75
CA VAL A 57 -8.92 -8.13 -7.15
C VAL A 57 -9.48 -8.05 -5.75
N TRP A 58 -10.57 -8.75 -5.51
CA TRP A 58 -11.17 -8.88 -4.19
C TRP A 58 -10.37 -9.81 -3.29
N LEU A 59 -10.23 -9.40 -2.03
CA LEU A 59 -9.81 -10.21 -0.91
C LEU A 59 -10.93 -10.24 0.12
N VAL A 60 -11.37 -11.45 0.50
CA VAL A 60 -12.41 -11.62 1.53
C VAL A 60 -11.94 -12.62 2.57
N LEU A 61 -11.65 -12.14 3.78
CA LEU A 61 -11.33 -13.00 4.92
C LEU A 61 -12.63 -13.57 5.49
N ASP A 62 -12.68 -14.88 5.67
CA ASP A 62 -13.78 -15.64 6.22
C ASP A 62 -13.24 -16.63 7.28
N GLY A 63 -13.22 -16.19 8.55
CA GLY A 63 -12.59 -16.92 9.64
C GLY A 63 -11.08 -17.11 9.38
N ASP A 64 -10.69 -18.37 9.16
CA ASP A 64 -9.29 -18.76 8.86
C ASP A 64 -9.04 -19.06 7.37
N SER A 65 -10.01 -18.71 6.51
CA SER A 65 -9.91 -18.83 5.05
C SER A 65 -9.92 -17.45 4.39
N LEU A 66 -9.23 -17.33 3.27
CA LEU A 66 -9.21 -16.13 2.45
C LEU A 66 -9.73 -16.48 1.05
N TYR A 67 -10.77 -15.79 0.59
CA TYR A 67 -11.20 -15.84 -0.80
C TYR A 67 -10.50 -14.75 -1.60
N VAL A 68 -9.98 -15.10 -2.76
CA VAL A 68 -9.24 -14.19 -3.64
C VAL A 68 -9.76 -14.29 -5.07
N ASP A 69 -10.22 -13.17 -5.61
CA ASP A 69 -10.61 -13.02 -7.02
C ASP A 69 -9.36 -12.97 -7.91
N ARG A 70 -8.77 -14.14 -8.18
CA ARG A 70 -7.45 -14.25 -8.83
C ARG A 70 -7.43 -13.72 -10.26
N ASN A 71 -8.59 -13.62 -10.89
CA ASN A 71 -8.75 -13.24 -12.29
C ASN A 71 -9.40 -11.85 -12.48
N GLY A 72 -9.88 -11.24 -11.40
CA GLY A 72 -10.46 -9.89 -11.35
C GLY A 72 -11.88 -9.80 -11.91
N ASN A 73 -12.64 -10.90 -11.92
CA ASN A 73 -14.00 -10.94 -12.47
C ASN A 73 -15.09 -10.68 -11.42
N GLY A 74 -14.74 -10.65 -10.12
CA GLY A 74 -15.65 -10.44 -9.00
C GLY A 74 -16.55 -11.64 -8.65
N ASP A 75 -16.33 -12.82 -9.22
CA ASP A 75 -16.95 -14.09 -8.82
C ASP A 75 -15.99 -14.84 -7.90
N LEU A 76 -16.27 -14.84 -6.58
CA LEU A 76 -15.46 -15.49 -5.54
C LEU A 76 -15.83 -16.97 -5.30
N THR A 77 -16.59 -17.58 -6.22
CA THR A 77 -17.07 -18.97 -6.11
C THR A 77 -16.31 -19.94 -7.00
N GLU A 78 -15.30 -19.48 -7.73
CA GLU A 78 -14.53 -20.31 -8.65
C GLU A 78 -13.52 -21.21 -7.92
N ASP A 79 -13.18 -22.33 -8.56
CA ASP A 79 -12.19 -23.27 -8.03
C ASP A 79 -10.81 -22.59 -7.90
N GLY A 80 -10.21 -22.69 -6.72
CA GLY A 80 -8.87 -22.15 -6.43
C GLY A 80 -8.84 -20.73 -5.85
N GLU A 81 -10.00 -20.11 -5.65
CA GLU A 81 -10.11 -18.79 -5.02
C GLU A 81 -10.04 -18.84 -3.50
N ARG A 82 -10.45 -19.96 -2.90
CA ARG A 82 -10.32 -20.20 -1.46
C ARG A 82 -8.90 -20.64 -1.10
N VAL A 83 -8.24 -19.85 -0.27
CA VAL A 83 -6.89 -20.08 0.26
C VAL A 83 -6.98 -20.35 1.75
N ALA A 84 -6.42 -21.47 2.21
CA ALA A 84 -6.30 -21.75 3.64
C ALA A 84 -5.09 -21.01 4.23
N SER A 85 -5.21 -20.57 5.49
CA SER A 85 -4.08 -20.00 6.22
C SER A 85 -2.99 -21.05 6.48
N LYS A 86 -1.75 -20.59 6.55
CA LYS A 86 -0.63 -21.31 7.15
C LYS A 86 -0.39 -20.76 8.55
N ASN A 87 -0.15 -21.67 9.50
CA ASN A 87 0.40 -21.30 10.80
C ASN A 87 1.86 -20.88 10.60
N THR A 88 2.26 -19.73 11.11
CA THR A 88 3.66 -19.33 11.12
C THR A 88 4.40 -20.16 12.16
N GLU A 89 5.27 -21.09 11.74
CA GLU A 89 6.09 -21.91 12.65
C GLU A 89 7.21 -21.10 13.36
N ASP A 90 7.38 -19.83 13.00
CA ASP A 90 8.38 -18.94 13.61
C ASP A 90 7.87 -18.30 14.92
N GLY A 91 8.04 -19.05 16.01
CA GLY A 91 8.70 -18.56 17.23
C GLY A 91 8.04 -17.46 18.08
N ASP A 92 6.87 -16.93 17.76
CA ASP A 92 6.11 -16.08 18.68
C ASP A 92 4.94 -16.89 19.27
N ALA A 93 4.79 -16.88 20.59
CA ALA A 93 3.84 -17.72 21.31
C ALA A 93 2.37 -17.29 21.15
N ASP A 94 2.06 -16.45 20.15
CA ASP A 94 0.72 -16.02 19.79
C ASP A 94 0.25 -16.82 18.57
N THR A 95 -0.37 -17.97 18.84
CA THR A 95 -0.86 -18.99 17.89
C THR A 95 -1.96 -18.51 16.92
N ASP A 96 -2.17 -17.21 16.81
CA ASP A 96 -3.34 -16.58 16.19
C ASP A 96 -3.01 -15.73 14.95
N ASN A 97 -1.75 -15.72 14.54
CA ASN A 97 -1.32 -15.07 13.30
C ASN A 97 -1.61 -15.98 12.11
N LEU A 98 -2.32 -15.44 11.11
CA LEU A 98 -2.61 -16.14 9.87
C LEU A 98 -1.76 -15.57 8.75
N LEU A 99 -1.13 -16.45 7.97
CA LEU A 99 -0.47 -16.08 6.72
C LEU A 99 -1.14 -16.82 5.57
N PHE A 100 -1.63 -16.07 4.58
CA PHE A 100 -2.18 -16.59 3.35
C PHE A 100 -1.20 -16.32 2.22
N GLU A 101 -0.54 -17.37 1.72
CA GLU A 101 0.27 -17.29 0.51
C GLU A 101 -0.63 -17.50 -0.70
N VAL A 102 -1.02 -16.40 -1.35
CA VAL A 102 -1.90 -16.43 -2.51
C VAL A 102 -1.12 -16.83 -3.77
N GLY A 103 0.12 -16.35 -3.88
CA GLY A 103 0.98 -16.60 -5.04
C GLY A 103 0.72 -15.62 -6.17
N ASP A 104 0.66 -16.11 -7.41
CA ASP A 104 0.59 -15.25 -8.59
C ASP A 104 -0.81 -14.68 -8.83
N ILE A 105 -0.86 -13.41 -9.25
CA ILE A 105 -2.07 -12.69 -9.65
C ILE A 105 -1.90 -12.14 -11.06
N ARG A 106 -2.95 -12.29 -11.86
CA ARG A 106 -2.99 -11.75 -13.22
C ARG A 106 -3.72 -10.40 -13.22
N ALA A 107 -3.04 -9.36 -13.71
CA ALA A 107 -3.63 -8.05 -13.94
C ALA A 107 -3.52 -7.70 -15.42
N GLY A 108 -4.59 -7.95 -16.17
CA GLY A 108 -4.60 -7.83 -17.62
C GLY A 108 -3.57 -8.75 -18.29
N ASN A 109 -2.52 -8.16 -18.88
CA ASN A 109 -1.41 -8.86 -19.52
C ASN A 109 -0.20 -9.07 -18.60
N LEU A 110 -0.21 -8.50 -17.40
CA LEU A 110 0.88 -8.61 -16.42
C LEU A 110 0.61 -9.73 -15.43
N THR A 111 1.68 -10.33 -14.94
CA THR A 111 1.65 -11.28 -13.82
C THR A 111 2.48 -10.69 -12.68
N HIS A 112 1.78 -10.41 -11.58
CA HIS A 112 2.35 -10.10 -10.28
C HIS A 112 2.58 -11.41 -9.53
N LYS A 113 3.59 -11.45 -8.68
CA LYS A 113 4.01 -12.66 -8.00
C LYS A 113 3.92 -12.51 -6.49
N ASN A 114 3.88 -13.64 -5.81
CA ASN A 114 4.03 -13.71 -4.35
C ASN A 114 3.07 -12.76 -3.61
N LEU A 115 1.81 -12.67 -4.05
CA LEU A 115 0.80 -12.01 -3.24
C LEU A 115 0.64 -12.81 -1.94
N TYR A 116 0.69 -12.11 -0.82
CA TYR A 116 0.36 -12.69 0.48
C TYR A 116 -0.47 -11.73 1.33
N VAL A 117 -1.21 -12.31 2.27
CA VAL A 117 -2.00 -11.59 3.28
C VAL A 117 -1.59 -12.08 4.65
N GLY A 118 -1.09 -11.19 5.49
CA GLY A 118 -0.85 -11.43 6.90
C GLY A 118 -1.99 -10.86 7.74
N VAL A 119 -2.49 -11.63 8.70
CA VAL A 119 -3.49 -11.20 9.68
C VAL A 119 -2.90 -11.43 11.06
N ARG A 120 -2.82 -10.38 11.89
CA ARG A 120 -2.20 -10.47 13.22
C ARG A 120 -2.98 -9.72 14.28
N ARG A 121 -2.91 -10.20 15.52
CA ARG A 121 -3.42 -9.45 16.68
C ARG A 121 -2.64 -8.15 16.82
N ILE A 122 -3.35 -7.06 17.11
CA ILE A 122 -2.75 -5.71 17.16
C ILE A 122 -2.51 -5.19 18.58
N ALA A 123 -2.75 -6.02 19.61
CA ALA A 123 -2.54 -5.64 21.00
C ALA A 123 -1.13 -5.10 21.28
N HIS A 124 -0.11 -5.74 20.69
CA HIS A 124 1.30 -5.34 20.83
C HIS A 124 1.64 -3.98 20.19
N LEU A 125 0.75 -3.43 19.36
CA LEU A 125 0.94 -2.15 18.68
C LEU A 125 0.23 -0.99 19.40
N ALA A 126 -0.45 -1.25 20.52
CA ALA A 126 -1.24 -0.25 21.24
C ALA A 126 -0.43 0.99 21.66
N ASP A 127 0.87 0.83 21.93
CA ASP A 127 1.74 1.95 22.29
C ASP A 127 2.19 2.79 21.08
N GLN A 128 2.08 2.25 19.86
CA GLN A 128 2.49 2.93 18.62
C GLN A 128 1.35 3.71 17.98
N PHE A 129 0.11 3.23 18.14
CA PHE A 129 -1.07 3.83 17.54
C PHE A 129 -2.14 4.06 18.61
N GLU A 130 -2.42 5.31 18.95
CA GLU A 130 -3.44 5.62 19.98
C GLU A 130 -4.82 5.04 19.61
N GLN A 131 -5.14 5.04 18.31
CA GLN A 131 -6.37 4.44 17.75
C GLN A 131 -6.51 2.95 18.09
N ILE A 132 -5.41 2.22 18.28
CA ILE A 132 -5.45 0.81 18.68
C ILE A 132 -5.99 0.65 20.08
N LYS A 133 -5.65 1.55 21.02
CA LYS A 133 -6.16 1.46 22.39
C LYS A 133 -7.68 1.56 22.41
N GLU A 134 -8.24 2.49 21.65
CA GLU A 134 -9.69 2.64 21.49
C GLU A 134 -10.33 1.40 20.87
N LEU A 135 -9.74 0.88 19.80
CA LEU A 135 -10.22 -0.32 19.13
C LEU A 135 -10.19 -1.55 20.07
N LEU A 136 -9.13 -1.72 20.86
CA LEU A 136 -8.98 -2.84 21.79
C LEU A 136 -9.94 -2.76 22.99
N MET A 137 -10.38 -1.57 23.39
CA MET A 137 -11.42 -1.43 24.41
C MET A 137 -12.77 -2.00 23.95
N VAL A 138 -13.07 -1.90 22.65
CA VAL A 138 -14.31 -2.41 22.05
C VAL A 138 -14.15 -3.88 21.65
N ASN A 139 -13.00 -4.22 21.06
CA ASN A 139 -12.66 -5.55 20.61
C ASN A 139 -11.22 -5.92 21.04
N PRO A 140 -11.04 -6.55 22.21
CA PRO A 140 -9.72 -6.96 22.69
C PRO A 140 -9.00 -7.97 21.78
N GLN A 141 -9.73 -8.60 20.85
CA GLN A 141 -9.23 -9.56 19.88
C GLN A 141 -9.12 -8.96 18.47
N ALA A 142 -9.10 -7.63 18.36
CA ALA A 142 -8.94 -6.95 17.07
C ALA A 142 -7.67 -7.43 16.35
N ARG A 143 -7.80 -7.57 15.04
CA ARG A 143 -6.74 -8.00 14.12
C ARG A 143 -6.53 -6.92 13.07
N GLY A 144 -5.27 -6.71 12.70
CA GLY A 144 -4.84 -5.85 11.61
C GLY A 144 -4.27 -6.68 10.47
N TYR A 145 -4.16 -6.05 9.30
CA TYR A 145 -3.83 -6.74 8.06
C TYR A 145 -2.55 -6.18 7.45
N SER A 146 -1.74 -7.03 6.83
CA SER A 146 -0.65 -6.59 5.95
C SER A 146 -0.71 -7.34 4.63
N LEU A 147 -0.40 -6.66 3.55
CA LEU A 147 -0.45 -7.18 2.18
C LEU A 147 0.90 -6.93 1.53
N GLY A 148 1.44 -7.92 0.83
CA GLY A 148 2.64 -7.73 0.03
C GLY A 148 2.53 -8.47 -1.29
N VAL A 149 3.18 -7.92 -2.33
CA VAL A 149 3.18 -8.47 -3.67
C VAL A 149 4.42 -7.99 -4.43
N ASP A 150 4.99 -8.88 -5.23
CA ASP A 150 6.02 -8.53 -6.21
C ASP A 150 5.34 -8.05 -7.49
N VAL A 151 5.42 -6.74 -7.73
CA VAL A 151 4.72 -6.05 -8.80
C VAL A 151 5.58 -6.00 -10.06
N GLU A 152 5.08 -6.57 -11.16
CA GLU A 152 5.63 -6.28 -12.49
C GLU A 152 5.31 -4.83 -12.88
N MET A 153 6.35 -4.02 -13.09
CA MET A 153 6.24 -2.62 -13.47
C MET A 153 7.18 -2.32 -14.64
N SER A 154 6.60 -1.95 -15.79
CA SER A 154 7.37 -1.66 -17.01
C SER A 154 8.39 -0.54 -16.76
N GLY A 155 9.64 -0.78 -17.15
CA GLY A 155 10.75 0.17 -17.00
C GLY A 155 11.39 0.19 -15.61
N TRP A 156 10.87 -0.58 -14.65
CA TRP A 156 11.39 -0.66 -13.29
C TRP A 156 11.96 -2.04 -12.99
N LYS A 157 12.97 -2.08 -12.11
CA LYS A 157 13.54 -3.32 -11.56
C LYS A 157 13.76 -3.16 -10.07
N GLY A 158 13.46 -4.20 -9.32
CA GLY A 158 13.64 -4.27 -7.87
C GLY A 158 14.22 -5.60 -7.43
N ALA A 159 14.17 -5.84 -6.11
CA ALA A 159 14.69 -7.06 -5.50
C ALA A 159 13.67 -8.22 -5.42
N GLY A 160 12.41 -8.00 -5.82
CA GLY A 160 11.37 -9.03 -5.85
C GLY A 160 11.62 -10.10 -6.92
N ILE A 161 10.77 -11.13 -6.95
CA ILE A 161 10.91 -12.28 -7.84
C ILE A 161 10.99 -11.85 -9.32
N ASP A 162 12.02 -12.35 -10.02
CA ASP A 162 12.40 -12.00 -11.39
C ASP A 162 12.67 -10.49 -11.62
N GLY A 163 13.12 -9.80 -10.57
CA GLY A 163 13.44 -8.38 -10.61
C GLY A 163 12.22 -7.47 -10.55
N ARG A 164 11.09 -7.97 -10.05
CA ARG A 164 9.88 -7.16 -9.78
C ARG A 164 10.09 -6.20 -8.62
N ILE A 165 9.18 -5.24 -8.50
CA ILE A 165 9.16 -4.27 -7.40
C ILE A 165 8.33 -4.87 -6.26
N GLU A 166 8.97 -5.16 -5.13
CA GLU A 166 8.25 -5.51 -3.92
C GLU A 166 7.43 -4.29 -3.47
N GLN A 167 6.13 -4.47 -3.26
CA GLN A 167 5.27 -3.46 -2.64
C GLN A 167 4.48 -4.07 -1.49
N THR A 168 4.46 -3.36 -0.36
CA THR A 168 3.87 -3.85 0.89
C THR A 168 3.06 -2.76 1.57
N ALA A 169 1.78 -3.05 1.85
CA ALA A 169 0.98 -2.34 2.83
C ALA A 169 1.14 -3.03 4.19
N THR A 170 1.68 -2.34 5.18
CA THR A 170 1.88 -2.92 6.52
C THR A 170 0.61 -2.84 7.36
N VAL A 171 0.66 -3.25 8.63
CA VAL A 171 -0.53 -3.16 9.51
C VAL A 171 -1.04 -1.75 9.73
N GLY A 172 -0.19 -0.75 9.55
CA GLY A 172 -0.63 0.63 9.46
C GLY A 172 0.33 1.48 8.64
N ASP A 173 -0.12 2.69 8.37
CA ASP A 173 0.67 3.78 7.82
C ASP A 173 0.44 5.04 8.66
N ALA A 174 0.94 6.18 8.19
CA ALA A 174 0.75 7.46 8.86
C ALA A 174 -0.71 7.87 9.06
N ASN A 175 -1.65 7.27 8.35
CA ASN A 175 -3.08 7.57 8.41
C ASN A 175 -3.87 6.59 9.30
N GLY A 176 -3.23 5.55 9.84
CA GLY A 176 -3.84 4.58 10.74
C GLY A 176 -3.66 3.14 10.28
N LEU A 177 -4.56 2.26 10.71
CA LEU A 177 -4.43 0.82 10.48
C LEU A 177 -5.13 0.35 9.21
N LEU A 178 -4.54 -0.63 8.55
CA LEU A 178 -5.21 -1.37 7.50
C LEU A 178 -6.21 -2.32 8.15
N MET A 179 -7.49 -2.05 7.94
CA MET A 179 -8.62 -2.82 8.47
C MET A 179 -9.54 -3.21 7.32
N PHE A 180 -9.75 -4.50 7.09
CA PHE A 180 -10.75 -4.97 6.13
C PHE A 180 -12.16 -4.65 6.65
N ALA A 181 -13.04 -4.22 5.76
CA ALA A 181 -14.37 -3.72 6.11
C ALA A 181 -15.40 -4.85 6.26
N ASP A 182 -16.50 -4.58 6.97
CA ASP A 182 -17.62 -5.53 7.11
C ASP A 182 -18.47 -5.66 5.84
N GLN A 183 -18.41 -4.67 4.94
CA GLN A 183 -19.18 -4.62 3.71
C GLN A 183 -18.28 -4.26 2.52
N PRO A 184 -18.57 -4.75 1.30
CA PRO A 184 -17.79 -4.44 0.09
C PRO A 184 -17.68 -2.94 -0.19
N GLU A 185 -18.77 -2.19 -0.05
CA GLU A 185 -18.83 -0.75 -0.34
C GLU A 185 -17.95 0.11 0.59
N ASP A 186 -17.54 -0.43 1.73
CA ASP A 186 -16.67 0.22 2.70
C ASP A 186 -15.23 -0.31 2.62
N ALA A 187 -14.97 -1.32 1.78
CA ALA A 187 -13.67 -1.99 1.69
C ALA A 187 -12.53 -0.99 1.38
N PRO A 188 -11.43 -1.00 2.15
CA PRO A 188 -10.26 -0.21 1.79
C PRO A 188 -9.71 -0.67 0.44
N ILE A 189 -9.11 0.27 -0.31
CA ILE A 189 -8.46 -0.01 -1.59
C ILE A 189 -6.96 0.09 -1.41
N VAL A 190 -6.23 -1.01 -1.63
CA VAL A 190 -4.76 -0.98 -1.71
C VAL A 190 -4.34 -0.95 -3.17
N HIS A 191 -3.56 0.07 -3.54
CA HIS A 191 -3.20 0.34 -4.93
C HIS A 191 -1.77 -0.11 -5.19
N PHE A 192 -1.57 -1.20 -5.91
CA PHE A 192 -0.26 -1.69 -6.33
C PHE A 192 0.11 -1.22 -7.73
N GLY A 193 1.38 -0.87 -7.96
CA GLY A 193 1.88 -0.39 -9.25
C GLY A 193 1.26 0.94 -9.72
N GLY A 194 0.65 1.69 -8.80
CA GLY A 194 0.18 3.06 -9.02
C GLY A 194 1.31 4.09 -9.05
N PRO A 195 0.97 5.40 -9.14
CA PRO A 195 1.93 6.48 -9.06
C PRO A 195 2.61 6.58 -7.69
N TRP A 196 3.94 6.67 -7.67
CA TRP A 196 4.71 6.75 -6.43
C TRP A 196 4.69 8.16 -5.82
N GLN A 197 4.65 8.20 -4.49
CA GLN A 197 4.76 9.39 -3.67
C GLN A 197 5.74 9.14 -2.53
N VAL A 198 6.39 10.20 -2.04
CA VAL A 198 7.10 10.16 -0.77
C VAL A 198 6.08 10.46 0.33
N ALA A 199 5.96 9.56 1.30
CA ALA A 199 5.01 9.66 2.40
C ALA A 199 5.69 9.32 3.73
N LEU A 200 5.11 9.81 4.83
CA LEU A 200 5.44 9.32 6.17
C LEU A 200 5.13 7.81 6.22
N PHE A 201 6.06 7.01 6.76
CA PHE A 201 5.89 5.57 6.88
C PHE A 201 4.94 5.18 8.01
N SER A 202 4.96 5.94 9.09
CA SER A 202 4.15 5.74 10.30
C SER A 202 3.74 7.09 10.89
N PRO A 203 2.75 7.12 11.80
CA PRO A 203 2.36 8.35 12.48
C PRO A 203 3.56 8.93 13.23
N GLN A 204 3.75 10.25 13.13
CA GLN A 204 4.89 10.94 13.72
C GLN A 204 4.46 11.78 14.91
N ASN A 205 5.07 11.52 16.08
CA ASN A 205 4.85 12.28 17.30
C ASN A 205 6.16 12.92 17.78
N LEU A 206 6.39 14.18 17.38
CA LEU A 206 7.56 14.94 17.84
C LEU A 206 7.26 15.59 19.18
N THR A 207 7.92 15.09 20.24
CA THR A 207 7.72 15.58 21.61
C THR A 207 8.84 16.54 22.00
N VAL A 208 8.47 17.73 22.50
CA VAL A 208 9.44 18.75 22.95
C VAL A 208 10.40 18.16 23.99
N GLY A 209 11.70 18.37 23.76
CA GLY A 209 12.76 17.88 24.65
C GLY A 209 13.08 16.39 24.52
N ARG A 210 12.53 15.70 23.51
CA ARG A 210 12.85 14.31 23.17
C ARG A 210 13.40 14.23 21.76
N SER A 211 14.36 13.33 21.56
CA SER A 211 14.76 12.90 20.21
C SER A 211 13.71 11.94 19.66
N GLY A 212 13.48 11.99 18.36
CA GLY A 212 12.60 11.06 17.65
C GLY A 212 13.04 10.95 16.19
N ASP A 213 12.74 9.81 15.59
CA ASP A 213 13.09 9.52 14.20
C ASP A 213 11.87 9.79 13.32
N VAL A 214 12.09 10.42 12.17
CA VAL A 214 11.06 10.55 11.13
C VAL A 214 11.41 9.61 9.99
N VAL A 215 10.52 8.65 9.73
CA VAL A 215 10.71 7.64 8.68
C VAL A 215 9.82 7.99 7.49
N LEU A 216 10.45 8.09 6.32
CA LEU A 216 9.78 8.27 5.03
C LEU A 216 9.86 7.00 4.21
N GLY A 217 8.81 6.74 3.43
CA GLY A 217 8.78 5.68 2.42
C GLY A 217 8.39 6.24 1.07
N VAL A 218 8.81 5.56 0.01
CA VAL A 218 8.24 5.74 -1.33
C VAL A 218 7.15 4.69 -1.49
N GLY A 219 5.94 5.08 -1.87
CA GLY A 219 4.83 4.16 -1.97
C GLY A 219 3.71 4.67 -2.85
N THR A 220 2.72 3.82 -3.09
CA THR A 220 1.50 4.12 -3.83
C THR A 220 0.36 4.33 -2.84
N PRO A 221 -0.24 5.53 -2.77
CA PRO A 221 -1.37 5.76 -1.89
C PRO A 221 -2.59 4.91 -2.30
N GLY A 222 -3.25 4.32 -1.31
CA GLY A 222 -4.55 3.68 -1.49
C GLY A 222 -5.71 4.56 -1.04
N LEU A 223 -6.88 3.95 -0.84
CA LEU A 223 -8.07 4.57 -0.27
C LEU A 223 -8.40 3.94 1.08
N GLY A 224 -8.20 4.71 2.16
CA GLY A 224 -8.43 4.28 3.55
C GLY A 224 -7.14 4.28 4.38
N ALA A 225 -7.28 4.20 5.70
CA ALA A 225 -6.13 4.13 6.60
C ALA A 225 -5.31 2.84 6.36
N GLY A 226 -3.98 2.94 6.48
CA GLY A 226 -3.08 1.79 6.30
C GLY A 226 -2.96 1.26 4.88
N THR A 227 -3.52 1.93 3.87
CA THR A 227 -3.58 1.41 2.50
C THR A 227 -2.38 1.78 1.63
N THR A 228 -1.45 2.59 2.14
CA THR A 228 -0.24 2.93 1.40
C THR A 228 0.61 1.68 1.17
N ALA A 229 0.84 1.33 -0.11
CA ALA A 229 1.72 0.24 -0.48
C ALA A 229 3.14 0.78 -0.72
N TYR A 230 4.02 0.60 0.28
CA TYR A 230 5.40 1.06 0.22
C TYR A 230 6.26 0.14 -0.63
N VAL A 231 7.21 0.74 -1.35
CA VAL A 231 8.14 0.06 -2.23
C VAL A 231 9.33 -0.47 -1.42
N GLY A 232 9.69 -1.73 -1.65
CA GLY A 232 10.95 -2.30 -1.18
C GLY A 232 12.13 -1.50 -1.73
N TYR A 233 12.94 -0.92 -0.85
CA TYR A 233 13.96 0.06 -1.26
C TYR A 233 15.08 -0.56 -2.11
N GLN A 234 15.40 -1.83 -1.83
CA GLN A 234 16.57 -2.54 -2.35
C GLN A 234 16.53 -2.61 -3.88
N GLY A 235 17.52 -2.00 -4.54
CA GLY A 235 17.63 -2.00 -6.00
C GLY A 235 16.71 -1.01 -6.73
N VAL A 236 15.81 -0.32 -6.01
CA VAL A 236 14.85 0.62 -6.60
C VAL A 236 15.22 2.07 -6.32
N VAL A 237 15.44 2.43 -5.05
CA VAL A 237 15.75 3.81 -4.65
C VAL A 237 17.27 3.99 -4.59
N PRO A 238 17.88 4.89 -5.39
CA PRO A 238 19.32 5.09 -5.41
C PRO A 238 19.88 5.43 -4.03
N GLY A 239 20.99 4.80 -3.64
CA GLY A 239 21.59 4.95 -2.31
C GLY A 239 22.22 6.32 -2.02
N ASN A 240 22.40 7.13 -3.05
CA ASN A 240 22.95 8.48 -2.97
C ASN A 240 21.89 9.58 -3.12
N VAL A 241 20.60 9.21 -3.05
CA VAL A 241 19.48 10.15 -3.09
C VAL A 241 18.80 10.14 -1.73
N PHE A 242 18.65 11.33 -1.15
CA PHE A 242 18.13 11.52 0.20
C PHE A 242 16.87 12.36 0.15
N PRO A 243 15.77 11.94 0.79
CA PRO A 243 14.60 12.78 0.88
C PRO A 243 14.86 13.95 1.83
N THR A 244 14.26 15.09 1.52
CA THR A 244 14.30 16.29 2.35
C THR A 244 12.96 16.51 3.03
N LEU A 245 12.98 16.97 4.27
CA LEU A 245 11.81 17.24 5.08
C LEU A 245 11.84 18.70 5.53
N GLU A 246 10.69 19.37 5.45
CA GLU A 246 10.46 20.66 6.09
C GLU A 246 9.48 20.45 7.24
N ILE A 247 9.86 20.86 8.45
CA ILE A 247 9.01 20.74 9.64
C ILE A 247 8.72 22.14 10.16
N THR A 248 7.44 22.46 10.34
CA THR A 248 7.01 23.69 11.01
C THR A 248 6.54 23.37 12.42
N PHE A 249 7.29 23.87 13.41
CA PHE A 249 7.00 23.70 14.83
C PHE A 249 6.13 24.85 15.36
N PRO A 250 5.21 24.58 16.29
CA PRO A 250 4.44 25.63 16.95
C PRO A 250 5.35 26.58 17.73
N PRO A 251 4.95 27.85 17.90
CA PRO A 251 5.74 28.81 18.66
C PRO A 251 5.87 28.39 20.12
N ALA A 252 7.04 28.63 20.72
CA ALA A 252 7.31 28.32 22.13
C ALA A 252 6.43 29.10 23.12
N ARG A 253 5.77 30.18 22.68
CA ARG A 253 4.86 31.01 23.47
C ARG A 253 3.60 31.30 22.66
N VAL A 254 2.46 31.37 23.34
CA VAL A 254 1.17 31.79 22.74
C VAL A 254 1.35 33.16 22.07
N GLY A 255 0.97 33.25 20.80
CA GLY A 255 1.11 34.48 19.99
C GLY A 255 2.48 34.69 19.34
N GLY A 256 3.44 33.77 19.49
CA GLY A 256 4.73 33.82 18.79
C GLY A 256 4.66 33.33 17.33
N THR A 257 5.76 33.47 16.60
CA THR A 257 5.90 32.97 15.22
C THR A 257 6.34 31.49 15.24
N PRO A 258 5.72 30.62 14.43
CA PRO A 258 6.22 29.26 14.19
C PRO A 258 7.67 29.24 13.71
N VAL A 259 8.37 28.14 13.98
CA VAL A 259 9.75 27.93 13.50
C VAL A 259 9.71 26.84 12.44
N THR A 260 10.28 27.12 11.27
CA THR A 260 10.41 26.14 10.19
C THR A 260 11.86 25.71 10.08
N GLU A 261 12.09 24.40 10.08
CA GLU A 261 13.41 23.80 9.92
C GLU A 261 13.42 22.83 8.73
N HIS A 262 14.58 22.72 8.08
CA HIS A 262 14.79 21.85 6.94
C HIS A 262 15.81 20.77 7.29
N TYR A 263 15.51 19.54 6.91
CA TYR A 263 16.33 18.36 7.16
C TYR A 263 16.55 17.57 5.86
N GLU A 264 17.74 16.98 5.73
CA GLU A 264 18.04 15.96 4.73
C GLU A 264 18.20 14.63 5.48
N LEU A 265 17.36 13.64 5.17
CA LEU A 265 17.35 12.37 5.89
C LEU A 265 18.37 11.41 5.27
N LYS A 266 19.53 11.28 5.92
CA LYS A 266 20.69 10.52 5.41
C LYS A 266 20.71 9.06 5.84
N GLU A 267 19.97 8.73 6.89
CA GLU A 267 19.86 7.38 7.40
C GLU A 267 18.84 6.58 6.57
N ARG A 268 19.08 5.27 6.44
CA ARG A 268 18.21 4.35 5.70
C ARG A 268 17.90 3.15 6.60
N CYS A 269 16.64 2.75 6.60
CA CYS A 269 16.11 1.60 7.33
C CYS A 269 16.25 0.31 6.51
#